data_AF-A0AAD6DXE0-F1
#
_entry.id   AF-A0AAD6DXE0-F1
#
_cell.length_a   1.000
_cell.length_b   1.000
_cell.length_c   1.000
_cell.angle_alpha   90.00
_cell.angle_beta   90.00
_cell.angle_gamma   90.00
#
_symmetry.space_group_name_H-M   'P 1'
#
loop_
_entity.id
_entity.type
_entity.pdbx_description
1 polymer ?
#
loop_
_entity_poly.entity_id
_entity_poly.type
_entity_poly.pdbx_seq_one_letter_code
_entity_poly.pdbx_strand_id
1 'polypeptide(L)' 'MSLNEVWEAASASPFQPIVPKDSQFFVGFNLLLVAVIFTGLFGLNRSFVSLASVGLPAAVLFGFGSVFMICAVGVYV' A
#
# COMPACT_ATOMS: atom_id res chain seq x y z
N MET A 1 -1.61 -37.61 -5.66
CA MET A 1 -0.83 -36.70 -4.80
C MET A 1 -1.82 -35.96 -3.91
N SER A 2 -1.67 -36.10 -2.60
CA SER A 2 -2.56 -35.47 -1.60
C SER A 2 -2.13 -34.03 -1.32
N LEU A 3 -3.04 -33.20 -0.79
CA LEU A 3 -2.71 -31.83 -0.36
C LEU A 3 -1.58 -31.79 0.68
N ASN A 4 -1.50 -32.81 1.54
CA ASN A 4 -0.46 -32.90 2.56
C ASN A 4 0.92 -33.15 1.94
N GLU A 5 1.01 -34.02 0.94
CA GLU A 5 2.27 -34.26 0.20
C GLU A 5 2.76 -32.99 -0.53
N VAL A 6 1.83 -32.21 -1.09
CA VAL A 6 2.15 -30.92 -1.75
C VAL A 6 2.62 -29.87 -0.73
N TRP A 7 1.98 -29.82 0.45
CA TRP A 7 2.38 -28.93 1.55
C TRP A 7 3.80 -29.23 2.05
N GLU A 8 4.09 -30.51 2.33
CA GLU A 8 5.41 -30.95 2.77
C GLU A 8 6.49 -30.65 1.72
N ALA A 9 6.18 -30.87 0.43
CA ALA A 9 7.09 -30.52 -0.67
C ALA A 9 7.32 -29.01 -0.80
N ALA A 10 6.34 -28.17 -0.45
CA ALA A 10 6.43 -26.71 -0.52
C ALA A 10 7.16 -26.08 0.69
N SER A 11 7.50 -26.85 1.72
CA SER A 11 8.20 -26.36 2.93
C SER A 11 9.53 -25.65 2.64
N ALA A 12 10.19 -25.99 1.53
CA ALA A 12 11.43 -25.37 1.07
C ALA A 12 11.23 -24.01 0.36
N SER A 13 9.99 -23.61 0.05
CA SER A 13 9.65 -22.39 -0.67
C SER A 13 8.64 -21.53 0.12
N PRO A 14 9.05 -20.94 1.25
CA PRO A 14 8.16 -20.12 2.07
C PRO A 14 7.70 -18.86 1.32
N PHE A 15 6.47 -18.44 1.57
CA PHE A 15 5.93 -17.20 1.02
C PHE A 15 6.78 -15.99 1.45
N GLN A 16 7.23 -15.21 0.46
CA GLN A 16 7.96 -13.96 0.69
C GLN A 16 7.03 -12.79 0.37
N PRO A 17 6.62 -11.99 1.38
CA PRO A 17 5.76 -10.85 1.13
C PRO A 17 6.53 -9.75 0.39
N ILE A 18 5.86 -9.06 -0.54
CA ILE A 18 6.42 -7.89 -1.25
C ILE A 18 6.80 -6.77 -0.26
N VAL A 19 5.99 -6.60 0.80
CA VAL A 19 6.25 -5.63 1.88
C VAL A 19 6.28 -6.37 3.22
N PRO A 20 7.45 -6.46 3.88
CA PRO A 20 7.57 -7.07 5.20
C PRO A 20 6.69 -6.39 6.25
N LYS A 21 6.13 -7.17 7.18
CA LYS A 21 5.24 -6.67 8.26
C LYS A 21 5.84 -5.50 9.03
N ASP A 22 7.11 -5.60 9.39
CA ASP A 22 7.80 -4.58 10.20
C ASP A 22 7.98 -3.25 9.44
N SER A 23 7.87 -3.28 8.11
CA SER A 23 7.96 -2.08 7.25
C SER A 23 6.60 -1.47 6.90
N GLN A 24 5.48 -2.15 7.18
CA GLN A 24 4.14 -1.71 6.76
C GLN A 24 3.78 -0.33 7.33
N PHE A 25 4.14 -0.05 8.58
CA PHE A 25 3.93 1.28 9.18
C PHE A 25 4.70 2.35 8.41
N PHE A 26 6.00 2.13 8.17
CA PHE A 26 6.85 3.09 7.49
C PHE A 26 6.35 3.35 6.06
N VAL A 27 6.05 2.29 5.31
CA VAL A 27 5.54 2.38 3.94
C VAL A 27 4.19 3.12 3.92
N GLY A 28 3.23 2.68 4.73
CA GLY A 28 1.90 3.28 4.80
C GLY A 28 1.93 4.75 5.21
N PHE A 29 2.70 5.10 6.24
CA PHE A 29 2.84 6.48 6.70
C PHE A 29 3.42 7.40 5.62
N ASN A 30 4.50 6.99 4.95
CA ASN A 30 5.11 7.80 3.89
C ASN A 30 4.16 7.99 2.69
N LEU A 31 3.47 6.93 2.26
CA LEU A 31 2.44 6.99 1.21
C LEU A 31 1.35 8.00 1.56
N LEU A 32 0.81 7.94 2.79
CA LEU A 32 -0.24 8.84 3.26
C LEU A 32 0.26 10.29 3.39
N LEU A 33 1.48 10.51 3.88
CA LEU A 33 2.08 11.84 3.98
C LEU A 33 2.19 12.50 2.60
N VAL A 34 2.70 11.77 1.61
CA VAL A 34 2.78 12.27 0.23
C VAL A 34 1.39 12.50 -0.36
N ALA A 35 0.43 11.61 -0.09
CA ALA A 35 -0.95 11.77 -0.54
C ALA A 35 -1.59 13.06 0.01
N VAL A 36 -1.34 13.39 1.29
CA VAL A 36 -1.82 14.63 1.91
C VAL A 36 -1.23 15.86 1.22
N ILE A 37 0.09 15.85 0.94
CA ILE A 37 0.77 16.96 0.24
C ILE A 37 0.16 17.14 -1.16
N PHE A 38 0.03 16.06 -1.93
CA PHE A 38 -0.47 16.12 -3.30
C PHE A 38 -1.94 16.55 -3.34
N THR A 39 -2.74 16.08 -2.38
CA THR A 39 -4.14 16.50 -2.24
C THR A 39 -4.24 18.00 -1.93
N GLY A 40 -3.35 18.51 -1.05
CA GLY A 40 -3.23 19.94 -0.78
C GLY A 40 -2.87 20.74 -2.04
N LEU A 41 -1.86 20.31 -2.79
CA LEU A 41 -1.44 20.94 -4.04
C LEU A 41 -2.56 20.95 -5.10
N PHE A 42 -3.27 19.83 -5.27
CA PHE A 42 -4.45 19.75 -6.13
C PHE A 42 -5.55 20.72 -5.67
N GLY A 43 -5.77 20.82 -4.36
CA GLY A 43 -6.74 21.73 -3.76
C GLY A 43 -6.45 23.21 -4.03
N LEU A 44 -5.17 23.59 -4.13
CA LEU A 44 -4.73 24.95 -4.41
C LEU A 44 -4.86 25.35 -5.88
N ASN A 45 -4.76 24.40 -6.82
CA ASN A 45 -4.88 24.67 -8.26
C ASN A 45 -5.72 23.60 -8.96
N ARG A 46 -7.04 23.74 -8.88
CA ARG A 46 -7.98 22.77 -9.48
C ARG A 46 -8.13 22.99 -10.98
N SER A 47 -7.58 22.06 -11.76
CA SER A 47 -7.76 21.97 -13.21
C SER A 47 -7.69 20.51 -13.66
N PHE A 48 -8.11 20.19 -14.89
CA PHE A 48 -7.96 18.84 -15.45
C PHE A 48 -6.50 18.39 -15.51
N VAL A 49 -5.58 19.32 -15.78
CA VAL A 49 -4.14 19.04 -15.79
C VAL A 49 -3.64 18.72 -14.37
N SER A 50 -4.06 19.48 -13.36
CA SER A 50 -3.70 19.20 -11.96
C SER A 50 -4.35 17.90 -11.46
N LEU A 51 -5.57 17.60 -11.88
CA LEU A 51 -6.24 16.33 -11.57
C LEU A 51 -5.40 15.15 -12.08
N ALA A 52 -4.98 15.18 -13.35
CA ALA A 52 -4.18 14.09 -13.92
C ALA A 52 -2.77 14.00 -13.32
N SER A 53 -2.12 15.14 -13.06
CA SER A 53 -0.72 15.19 -12.61
C SER A 53 -0.53 14.94 -11.11
N VAL A 54 -1.44 15.40 -10.25
CA VAL A 54 -1.30 15.28 -8.79
C VAL A 54 -2.53 14.71 -8.10
N GLY A 55 -3.75 14.97 -8.60
CA GLY A 55 -4.99 14.45 -7.98
C GLY A 55 -5.12 12.92 -8.09
N LEU A 56 -4.94 12.36 -9.28
CA LEU A 56 -4.97 10.92 -9.53
C LEU A 56 -3.86 10.19 -8.75
N PRO A 57 -2.59 10.63 -8.82
CA PRO A 57 -1.54 10.06 -7.97
C PRO A 57 -1.85 10.17 -6.48
N ALA A 58 -2.41 11.29 -5.98
CA ALA A 58 -2.79 11.41 -4.57
C ALA A 58 -3.79 10.34 -4.14
N ALA A 59 -4.81 10.06 -4.97
CA ALA A 59 -5.82 9.04 -4.67
C ALA A 59 -5.22 7.63 -4.62
N VAL A 60 -4.31 7.30 -5.54
CA VAL A 60 -3.61 6.01 -5.55
C VAL A 60 -2.74 5.87 -4.30
N LEU A 61 -1.92 6.88 -3.98
CA LEU A 61 -1.07 6.89 -2.80
C LEU A 61 -1.89 6.77 -1.51
N PHE A 62 -3.04 7.45 -1.43
CA PHE A 62 -3.94 7.37 -0.30
C PHE A 62 -4.53 5.96 -0.13
N GLY A 63 -4.98 5.35 -1.24
CA GLY A 63 -5.52 3.99 -1.24
C GLY A 63 -4.52 2.96 -0.70
N PHE A 64 -3.35 2.85 -1.32
CA PHE A 64 -2.31 1.92 -0.87
C PHE A 64 -1.78 2.26 0.53
N GLY A 65 -1.57 3.54 0.82
CA GLY A 65 -1.11 4.00 2.14
C GLY A 65 -2.08 3.59 3.25
N SER A 66 -3.38 3.71 3.02
CA SER A 66 -4.41 3.31 4.00
C SER A 66 -4.39 1.81 4.27
N VAL A 67 -4.24 0.97 3.23
CA VAL A 67 -4.15 -0.49 3.35
C VAL A 67 -2.92 -0.89 4.18
N PHE A 68 -1.75 -0.32 3.89
CA PHE A 68 -0.56 -0.62 4.70
C PHE A 68 -0.70 -0.14 6.15
N MET A 69 -1.40 0.99 6.37
CA MET A 69 -1.58 1.54 7.71
C MET A 69 -2.54 0.70 8.57
N ILE A 70 -3.63 0.18 8.00
CA ILE A 70 -4.52 -0.75 8.72
C ILE A 70 -3.83 -2.09 9.02
N CYS A 71 -3.01 -2.61 8.09
CA CYS A 71 -2.20 -3.80 8.32
C CYS A 71 -1.15 -3.58 9.42
N ALA A 72 -0.55 -2.38 9.47
CA ALA A 72 0.44 -2.02 10.47
C ALA A 72 -0.11 -2.01 11.91
N VAL A 73 -1.39 -1.68 12.09
CA VAL A 73 -2.07 -1.72 13.41
C VAL A 73 -2.72 -3.07 13.72
N GLY A 74 -2.55 -4.07 12.85
CA GLY A 74 -2.96 -5.45 13.10
C GLY A 74 -4.41 -5.79 12.75
N VAL A 75 -5.12 -4.94 12.02
CA VAL A 75 -6.49 -5.27 11.54
C VAL A 75 -6.44 -6.33 10.45
N TYR A 76 -5.45 -6.23 9.56
CA TYR A 76 -5.28 -7.07 8.36
C TYR A 76 -6.52 -7.06 7.43
N VAL A 77 -6.31 -7.42 6.18
CA VAL A 77 -7.37 -7.60 5.16
C VAL A 77 -7.12 -8.92 4.46
#